data_AF-A0A352PPR0-F1
#
_entry.id   AF-A0A352PPR0-F1
#
_cell.length_a   1.000
_cell.length_b   1.000
_cell.length_c   1.000
_cell.angle_alpha   90.00
_cell.angle_beta   90.00
_cell.angle_gamma   90.00
#
_symmetry.space_group_name_H-M   'P 1'
#
loop_
_entity.id
_entity.type
_entity.pdbx_description
1 polymer ?
#
loop_
_entity_poly.entity_id
_entity_poly.type
_entity_poly.pdbx_seq_one_letter_code
_entity_poly.pdbx_strand_id
1 'polypeptide(L)'
;MDSRQGVAVEAFMRLYYRHTARIRRSTSFFLERLEEREVPRGGVLRRFRRRILPGPFLLEGKYLHFMQPELIPKTPRLLMQFFWQAARAKAHFHHQTGQVIRHNLTAFSSDDRRDLQVVNQFFDILLSSQQAFPVLKVMMETGFLETFIPELAPVRYRVQHDVYHLYTVDEHLLRTVLQLHQMERQPQDGIIRLKVEDAFVQTDHRRVLYLAALIHDIGKGQGKNHSAIGAEMARGIAERLGLDPSEMDLLQYLVANHLILADTAMKRDLSDEKPIVHCAEIIGSRERLRLLYLLTIADSCATGPGAWNTWKASLLRELYVKVDQVLLQGFWVGEDAEQRAGVIQNQILKLTTDPAEQANMPTWLAAVAPRYLLSNTPAAILQHYRLEQRLPGQAVVLEAEPGEGEMWQVTVATHDRPGLFATITGVIWACGL
;
A
#
# COMPACT_ATOMS: atom_id res chain seq x y z
N MET A 1 15.28 12.53 -9.67
CA MET A 1 15.50 11.19 -9.09
C MET A 1 16.50 10.37 -9.92
N ASP A 2 16.49 10.45 -11.26
CA ASP A 2 17.56 9.87 -12.11
C ASP A 2 18.71 10.86 -12.41
N SER A 3 19.49 11.27 -11.40
CA SER A 3 20.78 11.93 -11.66
C SER A 3 21.91 10.90 -11.56
N ARG A 4 23.03 11.11 -12.27
CA ARG A 4 24.23 10.25 -12.15
C ARG A 4 24.68 10.07 -10.70
N GLN A 5 24.49 11.10 -9.86
CA GLN A 5 24.76 11.06 -8.43
C GLN A 5 23.76 10.20 -7.66
N GLY A 6 22.45 10.29 -7.96
CA GLY A 6 21.43 9.43 -7.36
C GLY A 6 21.69 7.95 -7.64
N VAL A 7 22.06 7.60 -8.87
CA VAL A 7 22.43 6.22 -9.26
C VAL A 7 23.67 5.72 -8.51
N ALA A 8 24.66 6.58 -8.27
CA ALA A 8 25.86 6.20 -7.52
C ALA A 8 25.56 5.94 -6.04
N VAL A 9 24.71 6.76 -5.42
CA VAL A 9 24.26 6.56 -4.04
C VAL A 9 23.44 5.27 -3.92
N GLU A 10 22.50 5.02 -4.83
CA GLU A 10 21.72 3.77 -4.86
C GLU A 10 22.63 2.55 -5.00
N ALA A 11 23.63 2.60 -5.89
CA ALA A 11 24.58 1.51 -6.09
C ALA A 11 25.43 1.24 -4.83
N PHE A 12 25.93 2.30 -4.18
CA PHE A 12 26.66 2.19 -2.93
C PHE A 12 25.78 1.60 -1.81
N MET A 13 24.57 2.13 -1.64
CA MET A 13 23.66 1.65 -0.60
C MET A 13 23.24 0.20 -0.84
N ARG A 14 23.04 -0.20 -2.09
CA ARG A 14 22.78 -1.60 -2.46
C ARG A 14 23.92 -2.52 -2.07
N LEU A 15 25.17 -2.09 -2.29
CA LEU A 15 26.36 -2.81 -1.86
C LEU A 15 26.43 -2.90 -0.33
N TYR A 16 26.20 -1.79 0.37
CA TYR A 16 26.15 -1.73 1.83
C TYR A 16 25.13 -2.73 2.40
N TYR A 17 23.85 -2.68 1.98
CA TYR A 17 22.82 -3.59 2.47
C TYR A 17 23.13 -5.06 2.15
N ARG A 18 23.71 -5.35 0.98
CA ARG A 18 24.17 -6.70 0.64
C ARG A 18 25.24 -7.21 1.61
N HIS A 19 26.23 -6.39 1.94
CA HIS A 19 27.30 -6.78 2.89
C HIS A 19 26.77 -6.90 4.31
N THR A 20 25.98 -5.93 4.78
CA THR A 20 25.38 -5.95 6.12
C THR A 20 24.44 -7.14 6.30
N ALA A 21 23.64 -7.49 5.28
CA ALA A 21 22.81 -8.69 5.29
C ALA A 21 23.65 -9.99 5.33
N ARG A 22 24.83 -10.01 4.70
CA ARG A 22 25.76 -11.15 4.80
C ARG A 22 26.36 -11.25 6.20
N ILE A 23 26.82 -10.13 6.78
CA ILE A 23 27.36 -10.07 8.14
C ILE A 23 26.31 -10.52 9.15
N ARG A 24 25.10 -9.94 9.12
CA ARG A 24 23.99 -10.32 10.01
C ARG A 24 23.74 -11.83 9.96
N ARG A 25 23.63 -12.41 8.76
CA ARG A 25 23.41 -13.87 8.60
C ARG A 25 24.56 -14.69 9.17
N SER A 26 25.81 -14.30 8.94
CA SER A 26 26.98 -14.97 9.51
C SER A 26 27.02 -14.86 11.03
N THR A 27 26.70 -13.69 11.60
CA THR A 27 26.64 -13.50 13.04
C THR A 27 25.52 -14.32 13.67
N SER A 28 24.30 -14.31 13.09
CA SER A 28 23.20 -15.16 13.54
C SER A 28 23.56 -16.63 13.51
N PHE A 29 24.23 -17.10 12.44
CA PHE A 29 24.77 -18.46 12.36
C PHE A 29 25.68 -18.80 13.55
N PHE A 30 26.61 -17.91 13.91
CA PHE A 30 27.53 -18.15 15.01
C PHE A 30 26.83 -18.14 16.37
N LEU A 31 25.91 -17.20 16.60
CA LEU A 31 25.12 -17.11 17.83
C LEU A 31 24.26 -18.35 18.04
N GLU A 32 23.52 -18.79 17.02
CA GLU A 32 22.72 -20.03 17.07
C GLU A 32 23.59 -21.25 17.41
N ARG A 33 24.78 -21.35 16.79
CA ARG A 33 25.71 -22.47 17.04
C ARG A 33 26.34 -22.42 18.45
N LEU A 34 26.47 -21.24 19.05
CA LEU A 34 26.93 -21.10 20.44
C LEU A 34 25.81 -21.50 21.41
N GLU A 35 24.57 -21.06 21.18
CA GLU A 35 23.40 -21.46 21.96
C GLU A 35 23.19 -22.98 21.95
N GLU A 36 23.40 -23.65 20.82
CA GLU A 36 23.36 -25.12 20.71
C GLU A 36 24.43 -25.82 21.57
N ARG A 37 25.59 -25.18 21.77
CA ARG A 37 26.72 -25.74 22.54
C ARG A 37 26.60 -25.50 24.04
N GLU A 38 25.92 -24.42 24.46
CA GLU A 38 25.72 -24.07 25.87
C GLU A 38 24.62 -24.88 26.56
N VAL A 39 23.89 -25.74 25.84
CA VAL A 39 22.96 -26.69 26.47
C VAL A 39 23.76 -27.67 27.36
N PRO A 40 23.55 -27.70 28.70
CA PRO A 40 24.42 -28.42 29.62
C PRO A 40 24.45 -29.93 29.32
N ARG A 41 25.65 -30.51 29.24
CA ARG A 41 25.89 -31.95 29.04
C ARG A 41 25.39 -32.86 30.19
N GLY A 42 24.71 -32.30 31.21
CA GLY A 42 24.33 -33.02 32.44
C GLY A 42 22.89 -32.81 32.93
N GLY A 43 22.04 -32.07 32.22
CA GLY A 43 20.60 -31.94 32.56
C GLY A 43 19.76 -32.68 31.53
N VAL A 44 18.81 -33.51 31.99
CA VAL A 44 17.84 -34.31 31.20
C VAL A 44 17.75 -33.82 29.75
N LEU A 45 18.26 -34.60 28.79
CA LEU A 45 18.19 -34.29 27.36
C LEU A 45 16.79 -33.77 27.07
N ARG A 46 16.67 -32.46 26.82
CA ARG A 46 15.41 -31.83 26.46
C ARG A 46 15.13 -32.30 25.03
N ARG A 47 14.59 -33.52 24.92
CA ARG A 47 14.35 -34.22 23.66
C ARG A 47 13.34 -33.36 22.90
N PHE A 48 13.84 -32.52 22.00
CA PHE A 48 12.99 -31.68 21.18
C PHE A 48 11.95 -32.59 20.52
N ARG A 49 10.67 -32.21 20.59
CA ARG A 49 9.62 -32.97 19.91
C ARG A 49 9.97 -33.00 18.43
N ARG A 50 10.20 -34.21 17.92
CA ARG A 50 10.48 -34.49 16.52
C ARG A 50 9.20 -34.94 15.84
N ARG A 51 8.83 -34.26 14.76
CA ARG A 51 7.67 -34.62 13.93
C ARG A 51 8.09 -34.63 12.47
N ILE A 52 7.90 -35.77 11.81
CA ILE A 52 8.06 -35.88 10.36
C ILE A 52 6.83 -35.20 9.72
N LEU A 53 7.06 -34.25 8.82
CA LEU A 53 6.01 -33.59 8.05
C LEU A 53 5.90 -34.24 6.66
N PRO A 54 4.79 -34.06 5.92
CA PRO A 54 4.66 -34.63 4.58
C PRO A 54 5.81 -34.21 3.63
N GLY A 55 6.52 -35.19 3.08
CA GLY A 55 7.78 -34.99 2.36
C GLY A 55 9.00 -35.35 3.21
N PRO A 56 10.23 -35.16 2.72
CA PRO A 56 11.46 -35.46 3.45
C PRO A 56 11.81 -34.35 4.46
N PHE A 57 10.88 -33.99 5.34
CA PHE A 57 11.04 -32.87 6.28
C PHE A 57 10.88 -33.28 7.75
N LEU A 58 11.79 -32.78 8.58
CA LEU A 58 11.78 -32.98 10.02
C LEU A 58 11.56 -31.63 10.73
N LEU A 59 10.48 -31.54 11.51
CA LEU A 59 10.27 -30.46 12.47
C LEU A 59 10.86 -30.90 13.81
N GLU A 60 11.95 -30.24 14.23
CA GLU A 60 12.59 -30.46 15.52
C GLU A 60 12.41 -29.22 16.40
N GLY A 61 11.55 -29.33 17.41
CA GLY A 61 11.15 -28.18 18.22
C GLY A 61 10.37 -27.16 17.36
N LYS A 62 11.00 -26.02 17.04
CA LYS A 62 10.45 -25.00 16.15
C LYS A 62 11.12 -24.97 14.77
N TYR A 63 12.20 -25.71 14.57
CA TYR A 63 13.03 -25.59 13.36
C TYR A 63 12.69 -26.68 12.35
N LEU A 64 12.58 -26.29 11.09
CA LEU A 64 12.34 -27.21 9.98
C LEU A 64 13.65 -27.55 9.25
N HIS A 65 13.86 -28.84 9.01
CA HIS A 65 15.05 -29.38 8.36
C HIS A 65 14.69 -30.32 7.21
N PHE A 66 15.58 -30.41 6.21
CA PHE A 66 15.54 -31.48 5.20
C PHE A 66 16.14 -32.75 5.81
N MET A 67 15.44 -33.87 5.69
CA MET A 67 15.97 -35.19 6.08
C MET A 67 16.92 -35.76 5.03
N GLN A 68 16.65 -35.47 3.75
CA GLN A 68 17.38 -36.01 2.59
C GLN A 68 17.69 -34.87 1.60
N PRO A 69 18.57 -33.91 1.95
CA PRO A 69 18.91 -32.77 1.11
C PRO A 69 19.48 -33.18 -0.26
N GLU A 70 20.10 -34.36 -0.36
CA GLU A 70 20.62 -34.95 -1.60
C GLU A 70 19.54 -35.27 -2.65
N LEU A 71 18.25 -35.27 -2.28
CA LEU A 71 17.16 -35.42 -3.23
C LEU A 71 16.79 -34.12 -3.95
N ILE A 72 17.19 -32.96 -3.43
CA ILE A 72 16.79 -31.66 -4.01
C ILE A 72 17.21 -31.51 -5.48
N PRO A 73 18.44 -31.87 -5.90
CA PRO A 73 18.81 -31.80 -7.32
C PRO A 73 17.95 -32.66 -8.25
N LYS A 74 17.39 -33.76 -7.73
CA LYS A 74 16.51 -34.67 -8.49
C LYS A 74 15.05 -34.23 -8.44
N THR A 75 14.65 -33.52 -7.39
CA THR A 75 13.27 -33.08 -7.13
C THR A 75 13.27 -31.62 -6.65
N PRO A 76 13.51 -30.63 -7.53
CA PRO A 76 13.69 -29.23 -7.13
C PRO A 76 12.47 -28.59 -6.45
N ARG A 77 11.25 -29.05 -6.77
CA ARG A 77 10.00 -28.67 -6.07
C ARG A 77 10.03 -28.84 -4.55
N LEU A 78 10.93 -29.68 -4.02
CA LEU A 78 11.16 -29.79 -2.56
C LEU A 78 11.52 -28.45 -1.92
N LEU A 79 12.11 -27.51 -2.68
CA LEU A 79 12.43 -26.17 -2.19
C LEU A 79 11.15 -25.38 -1.87
N MET A 80 10.19 -25.31 -2.79
CA MET A 80 8.90 -24.64 -2.53
C MET A 80 8.11 -25.36 -1.43
N GLN A 81 8.08 -26.70 -1.50
CA GLN A 81 7.38 -27.52 -0.51
C GLN A 81 7.94 -27.31 0.90
N PHE A 82 9.24 -27.08 1.05
CA PHE A 82 9.86 -26.74 2.33
C PHE A 82 9.25 -25.45 2.93
N PHE A 83 9.18 -24.38 2.13
CA PHE A 83 8.60 -23.11 2.59
C PHE A 83 7.11 -23.23 2.89
N TRP A 84 6.38 -24.01 2.08
CA TRP A 84 4.98 -24.30 2.31
C TRP A 84 4.74 -25.07 3.62
N GLN A 85 5.57 -26.08 3.91
CA GLN A 85 5.53 -26.78 5.19
C GLN A 85 5.93 -25.87 6.36
N ALA A 86 6.91 -25.00 6.17
CA ALA A 86 7.32 -24.03 7.18
C ALA A 86 6.16 -23.09 7.55
N ALA A 87 5.42 -22.58 6.56
CA ALA A 87 4.23 -21.77 6.78
C ALA A 87 3.17 -22.52 7.58
N ARG A 88 2.84 -23.76 7.18
CA ARG A 88 1.79 -24.58 7.84
C ARG A 88 2.17 -24.98 9.26
N ALA A 89 3.45 -25.27 9.49
CA ALA A 89 3.95 -25.66 10.81
C ALA A 89 4.26 -24.45 11.72
N LYS A 90 4.16 -23.21 11.20
CA LYS A 90 4.65 -21.99 11.86
C LYS A 90 6.11 -22.15 12.32
N ALA A 91 6.91 -22.78 11.47
CA ALA A 91 8.28 -23.14 11.80
C ALA A 91 9.20 -21.92 11.71
N HIS A 92 10.20 -21.91 12.59
CA HIS A 92 11.33 -21.01 12.52
C HIS A 92 12.37 -21.58 11.54
N PHE A 93 13.18 -20.69 10.98
CA PHE A 93 14.19 -21.05 10.00
C PHE A 93 15.56 -21.15 10.64
N HIS A 94 16.22 -22.28 10.44
CA HIS A 94 17.58 -22.51 10.91
C HIS A 94 18.61 -22.15 9.83
N HIS A 95 19.77 -21.60 10.23
CA HIS A 95 20.79 -21.18 9.27
C HIS A 95 21.28 -22.31 8.34
N GLN A 96 21.39 -23.55 8.85
CA GLN A 96 21.88 -24.71 8.09
C GLN A 96 20.93 -25.03 6.93
N THR A 97 19.63 -24.98 7.21
CA THR A 97 18.60 -25.18 6.21
C THR A 97 18.66 -24.11 5.13
N GLY A 98 18.92 -22.86 5.52
CA GLY A 98 19.17 -21.77 4.58
C GLY A 98 20.41 -22.01 3.69
N GLN A 99 21.46 -22.65 4.21
CA GLN A 99 22.62 -23.04 3.39
C GLN A 99 22.23 -24.13 2.39
N VAL A 100 21.52 -25.17 2.81
CA VAL A 100 21.04 -26.24 1.92
C VAL A 100 20.24 -25.65 0.75
N ILE A 101 19.30 -24.74 1.03
CA ILE A 101 18.49 -24.06 0.00
C ILE A 101 19.40 -23.33 -1.00
N ARG A 102 20.33 -22.50 -0.51
CA ARG A 102 21.24 -21.71 -1.35
C ARG A 102 22.10 -22.56 -2.29
N HIS A 103 22.62 -23.69 -1.80
CA HIS A 103 23.45 -24.59 -2.61
C HIS A 103 22.67 -25.28 -3.74
N ASN A 104 21.34 -25.35 -3.63
CA ASN A 104 20.48 -26.06 -4.58
C ASN A 104 19.61 -25.15 -5.45
N LEU A 105 19.75 -23.82 -5.38
CA LEU A 105 18.92 -22.90 -6.17
C LEU A 105 19.05 -23.13 -7.68
N THR A 106 20.23 -23.50 -8.15
CA THR A 106 20.50 -23.75 -9.58
C THR A 106 19.77 -24.98 -10.12
N ALA A 107 19.33 -25.89 -9.25
CA ALA A 107 18.53 -27.05 -9.65
C ALA A 107 17.08 -26.66 -9.99
N PHE A 108 16.61 -25.49 -9.53
CA PHE A 108 15.24 -25.02 -9.75
C PHE A 108 15.11 -24.34 -11.12
N SER A 109 14.41 -25.00 -12.04
CA SER A 109 14.35 -24.64 -13.46
C SER A 109 13.17 -23.74 -13.81
N SER A 110 13.05 -23.37 -15.09
CA SER A 110 11.88 -22.67 -15.63
C SER A 110 10.61 -23.53 -15.57
N ASP A 111 10.73 -24.84 -15.69
CA ASP A 111 9.60 -25.76 -15.69
C ASP A 111 9.02 -25.89 -14.29
N ASP A 112 9.88 -25.91 -13.27
CA ASP A 112 9.45 -25.90 -11.86
C ASP A 112 8.65 -24.63 -11.50
N ARG A 113 8.93 -23.49 -12.15
CA ARG A 113 8.18 -22.24 -11.94
C ARG A 113 6.75 -22.29 -12.48
N ARG A 114 6.48 -23.19 -13.43
CA ARG A 114 5.17 -23.38 -14.08
C ARG A 114 4.40 -24.59 -13.53
N ASP A 115 5.04 -25.39 -12.69
CA ASP A 115 4.39 -26.52 -12.03
C ASP A 115 3.24 -26.02 -11.15
N LEU A 116 2.02 -26.48 -11.44
CA LEU A 116 0.80 -26.05 -10.74
C LEU A 116 0.86 -26.35 -9.24
N GLN A 117 1.50 -27.44 -8.82
CA GLN A 117 1.66 -27.76 -7.41
C GLN A 117 2.56 -26.73 -6.72
N VAL A 118 3.66 -26.33 -7.36
CA VAL A 118 4.58 -25.31 -6.85
C VAL A 118 3.89 -23.94 -6.77
N VAL A 119 3.16 -23.57 -7.83
CA VAL A 119 2.40 -22.32 -7.90
C VAL A 119 1.33 -22.26 -6.80
N ASN A 120 0.55 -23.33 -6.62
CA ASN A 120 -0.46 -23.39 -5.57
C ASN A 120 0.17 -23.29 -4.17
N GLN A 121 1.30 -23.95 -3.94
CA GLN A 121 2.05 -23.83 -2.69
C GLN A 121 2.53 -22.40 -2.44
N PHE A 122 2.97 -21.69 -3.49
CA PHE A 122 3.33 -20.28 -3.39
C PHE A 122 2.13 -19.41 -2.99
N PHE A 123 0.98 -19.57 -3.65
CA PHE A 123 -0.23 -18.83 -3.28
C PHE A 123 -0.71 -19.15 -1.87
N ASP A 124 -0.63 -20.42 -1.44
CA ASP A 124 -0.92 -20.81 -0.06
C ASP A 124 -0.03 -20.06 0.95
N ILE A 125 1.26 -19.88 0.64
CA ILE A 125 2.19 -19.11 1.47
C ILE A 125 1.80 -17.62 1.44
N LEU A 126 1.65 -17.05 0.24
CA LEU A 126 1.37 -15.63 0.03
C LEU A 126 0.08 -15.19 0.72
N LEU A 127 -0.94 -16.05 0.71
CA LEU A 127 -2.25 -15.82 1.29
C LEU A 127 -2.35 -16.24 2.75
N SER A 128 -1.28 -16.79 3.33
CA SER A 128 -1.23 -17.20 4.73
C SER A 128 -1.10 -16.01 5.66
N SER A 129 -2.20 -15.67 6.33
CA SER A 129 -2.33 -14.41 7.09
C SER A 129 -1.17 -14.08 8.03
N GLN A 130 -0.77 -15.02 8.90
CA GLN A 130 0.31 -14.78 9.86
C GLN A 130 1.69 -15.23 9.36
N GLN A 131 1.76 -15.99 8.26
CA GLN A 131 2.99 -16.68 7.85
C GLN A 131 3.55 -16.20 6.51
N ALA A 132 2.79 -15.42 5.73
CA ALA A 132 3.27 -14.86 4.46
C ALA A 132 4.56 -14.07 4.66
N PHE A 133 4.56 -13.06 5.53
CA PHE A 133 5.74 -12.23 5.78
C PHE A 133 6.99 -13.00 6.24
N PRO A 134 6.96 -13.78 7.35
CA PRO A 134 8.16 -14.47 7.82
C PRO A 134 8.69 -15.48 6.80
N VAL A 135 7.82 -16.17 6.05
CA VAL A 135 8.24 -17.17 5.06
C VAL A 135 8.79 -16.49 3.80
N LEU A 136 8.08 -15.49 3.23
CA LEU A 136 8.57 -14.73 2.08
C LEU A 136 9.88 -14.02 2.38
N LYS A 137 10.07 -13.52 3.61
CA LYS A 137 11.33 -12.93 4.05
C LYS A 137 12.48 -13.93 3.98
N VAL A 138 12.28 -15.18 4.43
CA VAL A 138 13.33 -16.20 4.30
C VAL A 138 13.51 -16.66 2.87
N MET A 139 12.46 -16.72 2.06
CA MET A 139 12.60 -16.97 0.61
C MET A 139 13.47 -15.89 -0.04
N MET A 140 13.28 -14.60 0.31
CA MET A 140 14.10 -13.49 -0.19
C MET A 140 15.55 -13.58 0.33
N GLU A 141 15.74 -13.82 1.64
CA GLU A 141 17.07 -13.91 2.25
C GLU A 141 17.90 -15.09 1.74
N THR A 142 17.25 -16.21 1.41
CA THR A 142 17.88 -17.38 0.79
C THR A 142 18.12 -17.19 -0.70
N GLY A 143 17.46 -16.23 -1.35
CA GLY A 143 17.48 -16.06 -2.80
C GLY A 143 16.53 -16.98 -3.56
N PHE A 144 15.70 -17.75 -2.84
CA PHE A 144 14.70 -18.58 -3.49
C PHE A 144 13.56 -17.77 -4.11
N LEU A 145 13.14 -16.66 -3.49
CA LEU A 145 12.04 -15.86 -4.01
C LEU A 145 12.36 -15.26 -5.39
N GLU A 146 13.58 -14.73 -5.57
CA GLU A 146 14.03 -14.26 -6.89
C GLU A 146 14.41 -15.41 -7.84
N THR A 147 14.65 -16.62 -7.34
CA THR A 147 14.79 -17.81 -8.19
C THR A 147 13.43 -18.24 -8.75
N PHE A 148 12.36 -18.06 -7.98
CA PHE A 148 10.97 -18.38 -8.36
C PHE A 148 10.34 -17.27 -9.23
N ILE A 149 10.55 -16.00 -8.87
CA ILE A 149 10.13 -14.80 -9.63
C ILE A 149 11.39 -13.98 -10.00
N PRO A 150 12.03 -14.28 -11.14
CA PRO A 150 13.29 -13.65 -11.58
C PRO A 150 13.26 -12.12 -11.63
N GLU A 151 12.09 -11.55 -11.92
CA GLU A 151 11.87 -10.11 -12.04
C GLU A 151 12.08 -9.38 -10.70
N LEU A 152 12.14 -10.09 -9.56
CA LEU A 152 12.48 -9.50 -8.25
C LEU A 152 13.99 -9.28 -8.06
N ALA A 153 14.86 -9.91 -8.85
CA ALA A 153 16.31 -9.79 -8.68
C ALA A 153 16.84 -8.34 -8.82
N PRO A 154 16.35 -7.50 -9.76
CA PRO A 154 16.78 -6.10 -9.88
C PRO A 154 16.43 -5.23 -8.66
N VAL A 155 15.31 -5.49 -7.98
CA VAL A 155 14.83 -4.70 -6.84
C VAL A 155 15.41 -5.14 -5.50
N ARG A 156 16.09 -6.30 -5.45
CA ARG A 156 16.75 -6.80 -4.23
C ARG A 156 17.84 -5.86 -3.71
N TYR A 157 17.76 -5.51 -2.42
CA TYR A 157 18.61 -4.55 -1.72
C TYR A 157 18.64 -3.15 -2.36
N ARG A 158 17.69 -2.83 -3.24
CA ARG A 158 17.65 -1.52 -3.89
C ARG A 158 17.10 -0.50 -2.90
N VAL A 159 17.82 0.59 -2.68
CA VAL A 159 17.32 1.72 -1.89
C VAL A 159 16.65 2.71 -2.82
N GLN A 160 15.53 3.27 -2.39
CA GLN A 160 14.93 4.44 -3.03
C GLN A 160 15.37 5.68 -2.25
N HIS A 161 16.01 6.62 -2.93
CA HIS A 161 16.49 7.84 -2.28
C HIS A 161 15.35 8.87 -2.21
N ASP A 162 14.45 8.67 -1.26
CA ASP A 162 13.33 9.57 -0.95
C ASP A 162 13.11 9.62 0.57
N VAL A 163 12.66 10.78 1.09
CA VAL A 163 12.58 11.14 2.51
C VAL A 163 11.73 10.16 3.32
N TYR A 164 10.79 9.47 2.66
CA TYR A 164 9.83 8.59 3.30
C TYR A 164 10.20 7.10 3.23
N HIS A 165 11.07 6.68 2.31
CA HIS A 165 11.36 5.25 2.08
C HIS A 165 12.44 4.75 3.04
N LEU A 166 12.03 4.11 4.14
CA LEU A 166 12.96 3.53 5.11
C LEU A 166 13.59 2.21 4.65
N TYR A 167 12.88 1.47 3.81
CA TYR A 167 13.21 0.10 3.45
C TYR A 167 13.77 0.02 2.03
N THR A 168 14.61 -0.99 1.78
CA THR A 168 14.93 -1.39 0.42
C THR A 168 13.66 -1.89 -0.27
N VAL A 169 13.58 -1.76 -1.60
CA VAL A 169 12.37 -2.08 -2.39
C VAL A 169 11.88 -3.50 -2.13
N ASP A 170 12.78 -4.48 -2.03
CA ASP A 170 12.43 -5.85 -1.66
C ASP A 170 11.78 -5.98 -0.27
N GLU A 171 12.30 -5.32 0.76
CA GLU A 171 11.69 -5.34 2.10
C GLU A 171 10.37 -4.54 2.11
N HIS A 172 10.27 -3.45 1.34
CA HIS A 172 9.03 -2.70 1.13
C HIS A 172 7.92 -3.58 0.55
N LEU A 173 8.17 -4.28 -0.56
CA LEU A 173 7.22 -5.21 -1.18
C LEU A 173 6.68 -6.27 -0.19
N LEU A 174 7.57 -6.85 0.63
CA LEU A 174 7.17 -7.81 1.66
C LEU A 174 6.32 -7.15 2.76
N ARG A 175 6.63 -5.91 3.14
CA ARG A 175 5.86 -5.15 4.13
C ARG A 175 4.51 -4.71 3.61
N THR A 176 4.37 -4.38 2.33
CA THR A 176 3.07 -4.13 1.69
C THR A 176 2.16 -5.35 1.82
N VAL A 177 2.69 -6.55 1.57
CA VAL A 177 1.96 -7.82 1.80
C VAL A 177 1.59 -8.00 3.27
N LEU A 178 2.52 -7.72 4.20
CA LEU A 178 2.25 -7.78 5.64
C LEU A 178 1.12 -6.84 6.05
N GLN A 179 1.13 -5.61 5.50
CA GLN A 179 0.15 -4.59 5.82
C GLN A 179 -1.24 -4.97 5.30
N LEU A 180 -1.36 -5.53 4.10
CA LEU A 180 -2.63 -6.09 3.62
C LEU A 180 -3.18 -7.14 4.59
N HIS A 181 -2.35 -8.09 5.04
CA HIS A 181 -2.77 -9.11 6.01
C HIS A 181 -3.11 -8.53 7.39
N GLN A 182 -2.52 -7.40 7.78
CA GLN A 182 -2.88 -6.70 9.00
C GLN A 182 -4.24 -6.03 8.85
N MET A 183 -4.44 -5.26 7.77
CA MET A 183 -5.71 -4.61 7.46
C MET A 183 -6.87 -5.61 7.34
N GLU A 184 -6.63 -6.77 6.72
CA GLU A 184 -7.65 -7.82 6.56
C GLU A 184 -8.04 -8.46 7.90
N ARG A 185 -7.10 -8.63 8.85
CA ARG A 185 -7.37 -9.24 10.17
C ARG A 185 -7.94 -8.25 11.18
N GLN A 186 -7.38 -7.06 11.17
CA GLN A 186 -7.60 -6.01 12.14
C GLN A 186 -7.43 -4.70 11.38
N PRO A 187 -8.50 -4.14 10.81
CA PRO A 187 -8.48 -2.76 10.33
C PRO A 187 -8.23 -1.86 11.55
N GLN A 188 -6.95 -1.59 11.81
CA GLN A 188 -6.46 -0.73 12.88
C GLN A 188 -6.87 0.70 12.55
N ASP A 189 -7.23 1.47 13.59
CA ASP A 189 -7.76 2.83 13.57
C ASP A 189 -9.15 3.01 12.93
N GLY A 190 -10.02 3.75 13.66
CA GLY A 190 -11.35 4.15 13.17
C GLY A 190 -11.31 4.89 11.83
N ILE A 191 -10.15 5.45 11.48
CA ILE A 191 -9.87 6.15 10.22
C ILE A 191 -9.69 5.17 9.05
N ILE A 192 -9.20 3.95 9.27
CA ILE A 192 -9.07 2.94 8.19
C ILE A 192 -10.35 2.08 8.08
N ARG A 193 -11.15 2.01 9.16
CA ARG A 193 -12.34 1.14 9.21
C ARG A 193 -13.40 1.42 8.16
N LEU A 194 -13.64 2.69 7.84
CA LEU A 194 -14.70 3.04 6.88
C LEU A 194 -14.25 2.65 5.47
N LYS A 195 -14.92 1.65 4.88
CA LYS A 195 -14.76 1.08 3.52
C LYS A 195 -13.68 0.03 3.32
N VAL A 196 -12.68 -0.13 4.18
CA VAL A 196 -11.67 -1.20 4.00
C VAL A 196 -12.27 -2.59 4.24
N GLU A 197 -13.09 -2.76 5.29
CA GLU A 197 -13.81 -4.01 5.56
C GLU A 197 -14.73 -4.37 4.39
N ASP A 198 -15.55 -3.40 3.95
CA ASP A 198 -16.42 -3.57 2.77
C ASP A 198 -15.62 -3.95 1.51
N ALA A 199 -14.48 -3.29 1.28
CA ALA A 199 -13.64 -3.56 0.12
C ALA A 199 -13.07 -4.98 0.15
N PHE A 200 -12.62 -5.48 1.31
CA PHE A 200 -12.17 -6.88 1.43
C PHE A 200 -13.31 -7.87 1.26
N VAL A 201 -14.46 -7.64 1.90
CA VAL A 201 -15.63 -8.55 1.84
C VAL A 201 -16.12 -8.72 0.41
N GLN A 202 -16.08 -7.66 -0.39
CA GLN A 202 -16.62 -7.68 -1.75
C GLN A 202 -15.57 -8.00 -2.83
N THR A 203 -14.34 -8.35 -2.46
CA THR A 203 -13.26 -8.66 -3.40
C THR A 203 -13.21 -10.15 -3.71
N ASP A 204 -13.48 -10.52 -4.95
CA ASP A 204 -13.36 -11.91 -5.43
C ASP A 204 -11.91 -12.27 -5.82
N HIS A 205 -11.08 -11.26 -6.13
CA HIS A 205 -9.73 -11.43 -6.68
C HIS A 205 -8.61 -11.31 -5.63
N ARG A 206 -8.81 -11.95 -4.47
CA ARG A 206 -7.86 -11.88 -3.33
C ARG A 206 -6.44 -12.28 -3.73
N ARG A 207 -6.26 -13.36 -4.51
CA ARG A 207 -4.91 -13.80 -4.95
C ARG A 207 -4.20 -12.78 -5.84
N VAL A 208 -4.94 -12.09 -6.70
CA VAL A 208 -4.42 -11.04 -7.58
C VAL A 208 -3.98 -9.82 -6.77
N LEU A 209 -4.78 -9.40 -5.78
CA LEU A 209 -4.43 -8.29 -4.89
C LEU A 209 -3.10 -8.53 -4.15
N TYR A 210 -2.96 -9.70 -3.53
CA TYR A 210 -1.74 -10.04 -2.78
C TYR A 210 -0.53 -10.20 -3.69
N LEU A 211 -0.72 -10.72 -4.91
CA LEU A 211 0.37 -10.76 -5.90
C LEU A 211 0.74 -9.35 -6.36
N ALA A 212 -0.23 -8.48 -6.64
CA ALA A 212 -0.01 -7.08 -6.98
C ALA A 212 0.79 -6.37 -5.89
N ALA A 213 0.44 -6.56 -4.62
CA ALA A 213 1.20 -6.01 -3.50
C ALA A 213 2.67 -6.45 -3.49
N LEU A 214 2.94 -7.72 -3.78
CA LEU A 214 4.29 -8.26 -3.84
C LEU A 214 5.11 -7.72 -5.03
N ILE A 215 4.48 -7.24 -6.10
CA ILE A 215 5.18 -6.87 -7.35
C ILE A 215 4.87 -5.46 -7.89
N HIS A 216 4.10 -4.62 -7.19
CA HIS A 216 3.65 -3.31 -7.70
C HIS A 216 4.82 -2.42 -8.15
N ASP A 217 5.94 -2.52 -7.44
CA ASP A 217 7.15 -1.74 -7.64
C ASP A 217 8.26 -2.49 -8.41
N ILE A 218 7.95 -3.63 -9.05
CA ILE A 218 8.96 -4.51 -9.64
C ILE A 218 9.72 -3.87 -10.81
N GLY A 219 9.13 -2.88 -11.48
CA GLY A 219 9.79 -2.10 -12.53
C GLY A 219 10.81 -1.07 -12.01
N LYS A 220 10.97 -0.91 -10.69
CA LYS A 220 11.81 0.16 -10.14
C LYS A 220 13.26 0.05 -10.58
N GLY A 221 13.67 1.18 -11.17
CA GLY A 221 14.93 1.50 -11.82
C GLY A 221 15.40 0.53 -12.89
N GLN A 222 14.45 0.21 -13.75
CA GLN A 222 14.64 0.00 -15.19
C GLN A 222 14.52 1.32 -15.99
N GLY A 223 14.66 2.48 -15.33
CA GLY A 223 14.52 3.81 -15.93
C GLY A 223 13.23 4.53 -15.51
N LYS A 224 12.82 5.51 -16.32
CA LYS A 224 11.56 6.26 -16.12
C LYS A 224 10.35 5.36 -16.40
N ASN A 225 9.21 5.68 -15.78
CA ASN A 225 7.94 4.94 -15.93
C ASN A 225 7.96 3.50 -15.37
N HIS A 226 8.44 3.33 -14.13
CA HIS A 226 8.52 2.03 -13.47
C HIS A 226 7.19 1.28 -13.42
N SER A 227 6.05 1.97 -13.28
CA SER A 227 4.72 1.33 -13.24
C SER A 227 4.37 0.65 -14.56
N ALA A 228 4.69 1.28 -15.70
CA ALA A 228 4.45 0.70 -17.04
C ALA A 228 5.36 -0.52 -17.29
N ILE A 229 6.65 -0.39 -16.97
CA ILE A 229 7.61 -1.51 -17.07
C ILE A 229 7.21 -2.66 -16.14
N GLY A 230 6.78 -2.33 -14.91
CA GLY A 230 6.28 -3.31 -13.96
C GLY A 230 5.04 -4.04 -14.46
N ALA A 231 4.15 -3.35 -15.18
CA ALA A 231 2.96 -3.95 -15.77
C ALA A 231 3.29 -4.96 -16.88
N GLU A 232 4.28 -4.68 -17.71
CA GLU A 232 4.79 -5.63 -18.71
C GLU A 232 5.36 -6.89 -18.04
N MET A 233 6.15 -6.71 -16.97
CA MET A 233 6.67 -7.83 -16.17
C MET A 233 5.55 -8.63 -15.50
N ALA A 234 4.54 -7.93 -14.95
CA ALA A 234 3.41 -8.53 -14.26
C ALA A 234 2.63 -9.49 -15.17
N ARG A 235 2.49 -9.17 -16.46
CA ARG A 235 1.85 -10.05 -17.44
C ARG A 235 2.61 -11.38 -17.60
N GLY A 236 3.94 -11.33 -17.77
CA GLY A 236 4.76 -12.54 -17.88
C GLY A 236 4.79 -13.37 -16.58
N ILE A 237 4.73 -12.69 -15.42
CA ILE A 237 4.60 -13.36 -14.12
C ILE A 237 3.24 -14.06 -14.01
N ALA A 238 2.14 -13.38 -14.36
CA ALA A 238 0.79 -13.95 -14.32
C ALA A 238 0.66 -15.20 -15.19
N GLU A 239 1.14 -15.14 -16.44
CA GLU A 239 1.15 -16.27 -17.36
C GLU A 239 1.94 -17.46 -16.78
N ARG A 240 3.13 -17.20 -16.23
CA ARG A 240 3.96 -18.25 -15.61
C ARG A 240 3.31 -18.87 -14.38
N LEU A 241 2.53 -18.10 -13.63
CA LEU A 241 1.78 -18.55 -12.46
C LEU A 241 0.39 -19.09 -12.80
N GLY A 242 0.04 -19.25 -14.09
CA GLY A 242 -1.21 -19.86 -14.52
C GLY A 242 -2.46 -19.08 -14.12
N LEU A 243 -2.37 -17.75 -14.01
CA LEU A 243 -3.55 -16.88 -13.87
C LEU A 243 -4.37 -16.94 -15.15
N ASP A 244 -5.70 -16.87 -15.00
CA ASP A 244 -6.57 -16.78 -16.17
C ASP A 244 -6.46 -15.40 -16.84
N PRO A 245 -6.97 -15.23 -18.08
CA PRO A 245 -6.84 -13.95 -18.79
C PRO A 245 -7.40 -12.75 -18.03
N SER A 246 -8.50 -12.92 -17.30
CA SER A 246 -9.14 -11.83 -16.56
C SER A 246 -8.28 -11.38 -15.37
N GLU A 247 -7.68 -12.34 -14.67
CA GLU A 247 -6.77 -12.06 -13.56
C GLU A 247 -5.44 -11.47 -14.01
N MET A 248 -4.93 -11.92 -15.16
CA MET A 248 -3.72 -11.38 -15.76
C MET A 248 -3.91 -9.92 -16.14
N ASP A 249 -5.02 -9.58 -16.80
CA ASP A 249 -5.36 -8.20 -17.16
C ASP A 249 -5.57 -7.34 -15.91
N LEU A 250 -6.20 -7.90 -14.87
CA LEU A 250 -6.39 -7.22 -13.59
C LEU A 250 -5.06 -6.97 -12.88
N LEU A 251 -4.17 -7.96 -12.80
CA LEU A 251 -2.84 -7.80 -12.20
C LEU A 251 -2.03 -6.74 -12.94
N GLN A 252 -2.00 -6.81 -14.28
CA GLN A 252 -1.33 -5.83 -15.12
C GLN A 252 -1.86 -4.42 -14.86
N TYR A 253 -3.19 -4.28 -14.78
CA TYR A 253 -3.86 -3.02 -14.49
C TYR A 253 -3.48 -2.46 -13.11
N LEU A 254 -3.50 -3.28 -12.06
CA LEU A 254 -3.16 -2.85 -10.70
C LEU A 254 -1.71 -2.37 -10.61
N VAL A 255 -0.77 -3.11 -11.22
CA VAL A 255 0.65 -2.72 -11.22
C VAL A 255 0.87 -1.45 -12.03
N ALA A 256 0.20 -1.29 -13.18
CA ALA A 256 0.30 -0.08 -14.00
C ALA A 256 -0.21 1.18 -13.27
N ASN A 257 -1.27 1.05 -12.47
CA ASN A 257 -2.01 2.17 -11.90
C ASN A 257 -1.87 2.30 -10.37
N HIS A 258 -0.93 1.59 -9.73
CA HIS A 258 -0.83 1.56 -8.26
C HIS A 258 -0.64 2.94 -7.60
N LEU A 259 -0.14 3.94 -8.33
CA LEU A 259 0.05 5.31 -7.84
C LEU A 259 -1.17 6.22 -8.04
N ILE A 260 -2.17 5.84 -8.84
CA ILE A 260 -3.22 6.78 -9.29
C ILE A 260 -3.99 7.40 -8.14
N LEU A 261 -4.36 6.61 -7.13
CA LEU A 261 -5.13 7.09 -6.00
C LEU A 261 -4.26 7.94 -5.07
N ALA A 262 -3.02 7.52 -4.79
CA ALA A 262 -2.09 8.30 -3.99
C ALA A 262 -1.80 9.66 -4.64
N ASP A 263 -1.48 9.68 -5.93
CA ASP A 263 -1.17 10.91 -6.66
C ASP A 263 -2.39 11.83 -6.75
N THR A 264 -3.58 11.29 -7.01
CA THR A 264 -4.79 12.09 -7.10
C THR A 264 -5.18 12.66 -5.74
N ALA A 265 -5.21 11.83 -4.69
CA ALA A 265 -5.60 12.26 -3.35
C ALA A 265 -4.65 13.30 -2.77
N MET A 266 -3.33 13.18 -3.01
CA MET A 266 -2.35 14.03 -2.32
C MET A 266 -1.91 15.25 -3.12
N LYS A 267 -2.14 15.29 -4.45
CA LYS A 267 -1.64 16.36 -5.33
C LYS A 267 -2.73 17.15 -6.06
N ARG A 268 -4.00 16.75 -5.94
CA ARG A 268 -5.13 17.42 -6.61
C ARG A 268 -6.10 17.97 -5.58
N ASP A 269 -6.86 18.97 -6.01
CA ASP A 269 -7.98 19.47 -5.23
C ASP A 269 -9.17 18.53 -5.41
N LEU A 270 -9.54 17.82 -4.34
CA LEU A 270 -10.68 16.90 -4.33
C LEU A 270 -12.03 17.63 -4.33
N SER A 271 -12.02 18.95 -4.20
CA SER A 271 -13.18 19.82 -4.38
C SER A 271 -13.56 19.97 -5.86
N ASP A 272 -12.61 19.78 -6.78
CA ASP A 272 -12.84 19.83 -8.22
C ASP A 272 -13.33 18.46 -8.73
N GLU A 273 -14.41 18.46 -9.50
CA GLU A 273 -14.95 17.25 -10.14
C GLU A 273 -13.98 16.69 -11.19
N LYS A 274 -13.19 17.54 -11.87
CA LYS A 274 -12.35 17.12 -13.00
C LYS A 274 -11.33 16.04 -12.62
N PRO A 275 -10.50 16.18 -11.56
CA PRO A 275 -9.60 15.11 -11.11
C PRO A 275 -10.34 13.82 -10.73
N ILE A 276 -11.53 13.93 -10.13
CA ILE A 276 -12.32 12.77 -9.70
C ILE A 276 -12.85 12.00 -10.91
N VAL A 277 -13.46 12.70 -11.87
CA VAL A 277 -13.98 12.11 -13.10
C VAL A 277 -12.84 11.48 -13.90
N HIS A 278 -11.71 12.17 -14.04
CA HIS A 278 -10.54 11.62 -14.72
C HIS A 278 -9.99 10.35 -14.04
N CYS A 279 -9.95 10.35 -12.69
CA CYS A 279 -9.57 9.16 -11.93
C CYS A 279 -10.56 8.01 -12.15
N ALA A 280 -11.87 8.30 -12.16
CA ALA A 280 -12.92 7.32 -12.44
C ALA A 280 -12.82 6.76 -13.88
N GLU A 281 -12.51 7.59 -14.87
CA GLU A 281 -12.29 7.19 -16.27
C GLU A 281 -11.16 6.16 -16.38
N ILE A 282 -10.03 6.41 -15.73
CA ILE A 282 -8.89 5.50 -15.75
C ILE A 282 -9.24 4.19 -15.00
N ILE A 283 -9.92 4.30 -13.86
CA ILE A 283 -10.27 3.15 -13.02
C ILE A 283 -11.31 2.24 -13.67
N GLY A 284 -12.33 2.83 -14.29
CA GLY A 284 -13.32 2.16 -15.13
C GLY A 284 -14.24 1.15 -14.46
N SER A 285 -13.94 0.66 -13.25
CA SER A 285 -14.80 -0.28 -12.52
C SER A 285 -14.63 -0.18 -11.00
N ARG A 286 -15.71 -0.45 -10.28
CA ARG A 286 -15.72 -0.46 -8.80
C ARG A 286 -14.81 -1.55 -8.23
N GLU A 287 -14.63 -2.65 -8.95
CA GLU A 287 -13.70 -3.70 -8.56
C GLU A 287 -12.25 -3.21 -8.56
N ARG A 288 -11.80 -2.61 -9.66
CA ARG A 288 -10.46 -2.00 -9.75
C ARG A 288 -10.26 -0.91 -8.70
N LEU A 289 -11.29 -0.10 -8.42
CA LEU A 289 -11.24 0.92 -7.39
C LEU A 289 -10.96 0.32 -6.00
N ARG A 290 -11.70 -0.72 -5.60
CA ARG A 290 -11.51 -1.41 -4.31
C ARG A 290 -10.10 -1.99 -4.17
N LEU A 291 -9.64 -2.68 -5.21
CA LEU A 291 -8.31 -3.30 -5.20
C LEU A 291 -7.18 -2.27 -5.14
N LEU A 292 -7.28 -1.20 -5.94
CA LEU A 292 -6.33 -0.09 -5.88
C LEU A 292 -6.36 0.62 -4.53
N TYR A 293 -7.53 0.79 -3.92
CA TYR A 293 -7.67 1.43 -2.62
C TYR A 293 -6.94 0.63 -1.52
N LEU A 294 -7.19 -0.69 -1.47
CA LEU A 294 -6.51 -1.59 -0.54
C LEU A 294 -5.00 -1.61 -0.76
N LEU A 295 -4.57 -1.71 -2.03
CA LEU A 295 -3.15 -1.68 -2.40
C LEU A 295 -2.49 -0.36 -2.00
N THR A 296 -3.14 0.78 -2.23
CA THR A 296 -2.61 2.12 -1.94
C THR A 296 -2.41 2.34 -0.45
N ILE A 297 -3.37 1.92 0.39
CA ILE A 297 -3.23 2.02 1.85
C ILE A 297 -2.07 1.13 2.31
N ALA A 298 -2.01 -0.11 1.83
CA ALA A 298 -0.96 -1.04 2.22
C ALA A 298 0.44 -0.54 1.84
N ASP A 299 0.57 0.02 0.64
CA ASP A 299 1.81 0.60 0.12
C ASP A 299 2.25 1.83 0.93
N SER A 300 1.31 2.74 1.20
CA SER A 300 1.57 3.96 1.96
C SER A 300 2.01 3.66 3.40
N CYS A 301 1.37 2.68 4.05
CA CYS A 301 1.75 2.22 5.38
C CYS A 301 3.11 1.49 5.41
N ALA A 302 3.47 0.77 4.34
CA ALA A 302 4.73 0.04 4.24
C ALA A 302 5.95 0.94 4.01
N THR A 303 5.75 2.15 3.47
CA THR A 303 6.81 3.09 3.09
C THR A 303 7.65 3.56 4.30
N GLY A 304 7.02 3.95 5.42
CA GLY A 304 7.71 4.40 6.63
C GLY A 304 6.86 5.22 7.62
N PRO A 305 7.38 5.53 8.82
CA PRO A 305 6.72 6.38 9.81
C PRO A 305 6.52 7.79 9.25
N GLY A 306 5.27 8.27 9.24
CA GLY A 306 4.87 9.56 8.66
C GLY A 306 4.47 9.50 7.17
N ALA A 307 4.71 8.38 6.47
CA ALA A 307 4.21 8.18 5.12
C ALA A 307 2.67 8.02 5.12
N TRP A 308 2.10 7.43 6.18
CA TRP A 308 0.67 7.34 6.43
C TRP A 308 0.28 8.10 7.70
N ASN A 309 -0.78 8.88 7.64
CA ASN A 309 -1.35 9.64 8.76
C ASN A 309 -2.85 9.87 8.54
N THR A 310 -3.52 10.41 9.56
CA THR A 310 -4.97 10.67 9.55
C THR A 310 -5.41 11.53 8.37
N TRP A 311 -4.62 12.56 8.03
CA TRP A 311 -4.91 13.47 6.92
C TRP A 311 -4.84 12.79 5.55
N LYS A 312 -3.79 12.00 5.28
CA LYS A 312 -3.69 11.23 4.03
C LYS A 312 -4.80 10.19 3.92
N ALA A 313 -5.16 9.58 5.05
CA ALA A 313 -6.24 8.60 5.09
C ALA A 313 -7.60 9.24 4.79
N SER A 314 -7.89 10.44 5.31
CA SER A 314 -9.14 11.15 5.02
C SER A 314 -9.24 11.55 3.54
N LEU A 315 -8.17 12.10 2.96
CA LEU A 315 -8.11 12.45 1.53
C LEU A 315 -8.32 11.23 0.63
N LEU A 316 -7.65 10.11 0.93
CA LEU A 316 -7.80 8.89 0.15
C LEU A 316 -9.23 8.32 0.26
N ARG A 317 -9.83 8.36 1.45
CA ARG A 317 -11.21 7.92 1.67
C ARG A 317 -12.20 8.80 0.93
N GLU A 318 -12.02 10.12 0.98
CA GLU A 318 -12.84 11.09 0.25
C GLU A 318 -12.79 10.82 -1.25
N LEU A 319 -11.58 10.68 -1.82
CA LEU A 319 -11.40 10.34 -3.23
C LEU A 319 -12.09 9.02 -3.57
N TYR A 320 -11.89 7.98 -2.75
CA TYR A 320 -12.52 6.67 -2.96
C TYR A 320 -14.05 6.78 -3.04
N VAL A 321 -14.69 7.47 -2.11
CA VAL A 321 -16.15 7.64 -2.09
C VAL A 321 -16.63 8.40 -3.32
N LYS A 322 -15.96 9.50 -3.67
CA LYS A 322 -16.33 10.32 -4.83
C LYS A 322 -16.17 9.56 -6.15
N VAL A 323 -15.08 8.80 -6.31
CA VAL A 323 -14.88 7.95 -7.50
C VAL A 323 -15.87 6.79 -7.54
N ASP A 324 -16.17 6.14 -6.40
CA ASP A 324 -17.18 5.07 -6.32
C ASP A 324 -18.57 5.58 -6.74
N GLN A 325 -18.94 6.79 -6.34
CA GLN A 325 -20.18 7.45 -6.75
C GLN A 325 -20.23 7.70 -8.26
N VAL A 326 -19.16 8.25 -8.85
CA VAL A 326 -19.08 8.46 -10.31
C VAL A 326 -19.20 7.14 -11.07
N LEU A 327 -18.54 6.07 -10.59
CA LEU A 327 -18.61 4.75 -11.21
C LEU A 327 -19.99 4.07 -11.05
N LEU A 328 -20.69 4.34 -9.95
CA LEU A 328 -22.04 3.81 -9.70
C LEU A 328 -23.10 4.48 -10.57
N GLN A 329 -23.03 5.79 -10.69
CA GLN A 329 -24.05 6.59 -11.38
C GLN A 329 -23.84 6.64 -12.90
N GLY A 330 -22.66 6.21 -13.38
CA GLY A 330 -22.23 6.39 -14.77
C GLY A 330 -21.63 7.78 -14.98
N PHE A 331 -20.85 7.97 -16.04
CA PHE A 331 -20.24 9.27 -16.33
C PHE A 331 -21.34 10.34 -16.45
N TRP A 332 -21.44 11.22 -15.46
CA TRP A 332 -22.14 12.49 -15.62
C TRP A 332 -21.26 13.41 -16.46
N VAL A 333 -21.10 13.08 -17.74
CA VAL A 333 -20.71 14.09 -18.72
C VAL A 333 -21.88 15.08 -18.78
N GLY A 334 -21.80 16.12 -17.97
CA GLY A 334 -22.61 17.33 -18.14
C GLY A 334 -24.08 17.26 -17.69
N GLU A 335 -24.41 16.64 -16.56
CA GLU A 335 -25.52 17.21 -15.78
C GLU A 335 -25.05 18.58 -15.30
N ASP A 336 -25.71 19.63 -15.79
CA ASP A 336 -25.29 21.02 -15.73
C ASP A 336 -24.83 21.37 -14.31
N ALA A 337 -23.56 21.73 -14.14
CA ALA A 337 -23.02 22.13 -12.84
C ALA A 337 -23.88 23.23 -12.21
N GLU A 338 -24.54 24.04 -13.04
CA GLU A 338 -25.56 25.02 -12.64
C GLU A 338 -26.83 24.39 -12.05
N GLN A 339 -27.35 23.30 -12.61
CA GLN A 339 -28.51 22.61 -12.04
C GLN A 339 -28.19 22.03 -10.67
N ARG A 340 -27.04 21.36 -10.53
CA ARG A 340 -26.60 20.81 -9.24
C ARG A 340 -26.32 21.91 -8.22
N ALA A 341 -25.67 23.00 -8.63
CA ALA A 341 -25.49 24.18 -7.80
C ALA A 341 -26.85 24.78 -7.38
N GLY A 342 -27.83 24.83 -8.28
CA GLY A 342 -29.20 25.28 -7.98
C GLY A 342 -29.93 24.40 -6.96
N VAL A 343 -29.72 23.08 -6.99
CA VAL A 343 -30.24 22.18 -5.94
C VAL A 343 -29.63 22.51 -4.59
N ILE A 344 -28.31 22.74 -4.52
CA ILE A 344 -27.61 23.11 -3.28
C ILE A 344 -28.08 24.47 -2.77
N GLN A 345 -28.22 25.47 -3.65
CA GLN A 345 -28.78 26.78 -3.29
C GLN A 345 -30.17 26.65 -2.65
N ASN A 346 -31.05 25.83 -3.23
CA ASN A 346 -32.37 25.59 -2.68
C ASN A 346 -32.34 24.89 -1.31
N GLN A 347 -31.37 23.99 -1.07
CA GLN A 347 -31.17 23.37 0.24
C GLN A 347 -30.71 24.39 1.28
N ILE A 348 -29.80 25.30 0.92
CA ILE A 348 -29.31 26.36 1.82
C ILE A 348 -30.44 27.31 2.20
N LEU A 349 -31.27 27.74 1.24
CA LEU A 349 -32.42 28.60 1.50
C LEU A 349 -33.41 27.94 2.47
N LYS A 350 -33.62 26.62 2.37
CA LYS A 350 -34.46 25.86 3.31
C LYS A 350 -33.86 25.73 4.71
N LEU A 351 -32.53 25.67 4.82
CA LEU A 351 -31.81 25.59 6.10
C LEU A 351 -31.72 26.95 6.81
N THR A 352 -31.86 28.04 6.07
CA THR A 352 -31.79 29.40 6.61
C THR A 352 -33.10 29.73 7.32
N THR A 353 -33.08 29.91 8.63
CA THR A 353 -34.28 30.20 9.45
C THR A 353 -34.40 31.66 9.87
N ASP A 354 -33.30 32.41 9.87
CA ASP A 354 -33.29 33.81 10.27
C ASP A 354 -33.85 34.71 9.13
N PRO A 355 -34.82 35.61 9.41
CA PRO A 355 -35.43 36.46 8.39
C PRO A 355 -34.45 37.42 7.68
N ALA A 356 -33.44 37.93 8.38
CA ALA A 356 -32.45 38.83 7.80
C ALA A 356 -31.44 38.05 6.93
N GLU A 357 -31.09 36.83 7.33
CA GLU A 357 -30.30 35.92 6.49
C GLU A 357 -31.08 35.54 5.23
N GLN A 358 -32.36 35.15 5.35
CA GLN A 358 -33.21 34.76 4.21
C GLN A 358 -33.34 35.88 3.16
N ALA A 359 -33.38 37.15 3.58
CA ALA A 359 -33.48 38.28 2.67
C ALA A 359 -32.22 38.50 1.83
N ASN A 360 -31.03 38.24 2.41
CA ASN A 360 -29.74 38.54 1.78
C ASN A 360 -29.08 37.32 1.12
N MET A 361 -29.43 36.10 1.56
CA MET A 361 -28.85 34.84 1.09
C MET A 361 -28.94 34.63 -0.42
N PRO A 362 -30.07 34.91 -1.12
CA PRO A 362 -30.15 34.71 -2.57
C PRO A 362 -29.13 35.55 -3.35
N THR A 363 -28.96 36.81 -2.96
CA THR A 363 -28.00 37.73 -3.58
C THR A 363 -26.57 37.25 -3.36
N TRP A 364 -26.27 36.79 -2.15
CA TRP A 364 -24.97 36.23 -1.81
C TRP A 364 -24.66 34.94 -2.57
N LEU A 365 -25.64 34.01 -2.64
CA LEU A 365 -25.52 32.74 -3.37
C LEU A 365 -25.32 32.93 -4.88
N ALA A 366 -25.84 34.03 -5.45
CA ALA A 366 -25.63 34.38 -6.85
C ALA A 366 -24.23 34.96 -7.12
N ALA A 367 -23.56 35.51 -6.10
CA ALA A 367 -22.22 36.08 -6.23
C ALA A 367 -21.09 35.04 -6.06
N VAL A 368 -21.37 33.92 -5.37
CA VAL A 368 -20.37 32.85 -5.20
C VAL A 368 -20.23 31.99 -6.46
N ALA A 369 -19.02 31.49 -6.70
CA ALA A 369 -18.76 30.62 -7.83
C ALA A 369 -19.53 29.28 -7.70
N PRO A 370 -20.12 28.73 -8.79
CA PRO A 370 -20.80 27.43 -8.75
C PRO A 370 -19.93 26.30 -8.19
N ARG A 371 -18.62 26.33 -8.48
CA ARG A 371 -17.64 25.37 -7.94
C ARG A 371 -17.65 25.36 -6.41
N TYR A 372 -17.68 26.53 -5.77
CA TYR A 372 -17.70 26.62 -4.31
C TYR A 372 -18.94 25.94 -3.71
N LEU A 373 -20.09 26.08 -4.36
CA LEU A 373 -21.34 25.42 -3.94
C LEU A 373 -21.24 23.90 -4.02
N LEU A 374 -20.65 23.38 -5.09
CA LEU A 374 -20.51 21.93 -5.31
C LEU A 374 -19.48 21.28 -4.37
N SER A 375 -18.50 22.04 -3.90
CA SER A 375 -17.42 21.54 -3.05
C SER A 375 -17.72 21.57 -1.56
N ASN A 376 -18.82 22.19 -1.12
CA ASN A 376 -19.12 22.40 0.29
C ASN A 376 -20.52 21.89 0.65
N THR A 377 -20.71 21.47 1.90
CA THR A 377 -22.03 21.10 2.38
C THR A 377 -22.91 22.35 2.57
N PRO A 378 -24.24 22.25 2.40
CA PRO A 378 -25.15 23.37 2.66
C PRO A 378 -24.96 24.01 4.06
N ALA A 379 -24.66 23.21 5.07
CA ALA A 379 -24.40 23.68 6.43
C ALA A 379 -23.10 24.50 6.52
N ALA A 380 -22.00 24.01 5.92
CA ALA A 380 -20.74 24.73 5.88
C ALA A 380 -20.87 26.06 5.12
N ILE A 381 -21.59 26.06 3.99
CA ILE A 381 -21.84 27.27 3.20
C ILE A 381 -22.57 28.33 4.02
N LEU A 382 -23.60 27.94 4.77
CA LEU A 382 -24.33 28.84 5.67
C LEU A 382 -23.42 29.40 6.77
N GLN A 383 -22.51 28.58 7.30
CA GLN A 383 -21.51 29.00 8.29
C GLN A 383 -20.53 30.02 7.70
N HIS A 384 -20.04 29.78 6.47
CA HIS A 384 -19.15 30.70 5.77
C HIS A 384 -19.82 32.06 5.50
N TYR A 385 -21.11 32.05 5.12
CA TYR A 385 -21.89 33.28 4.98
C TYR A 385 -21.92 34.06 6.30
N ARG A 386 -22.23 33.41 7.43
CA ARG A 386 -22.25 34.04 8.76
C ARG A 386 -20.88 34.58 9.17
N LEU A 387 -19.81 33.88 8.80
CA LEU A 387 -18.44 34.32 9.06
C LEU A 387 -18.12 35.60 8.28
N GLU A 388 -18.53 35.67 7.01
CA GLU A 388 -18.35 36.88 6.19
C GLU A 388 -19.15 38.07 6.74
N GLN A 389 -20.36 37.86 7.26
CA GLN A 389 -21.16 38.93 7.88
C GLN A 389 -20.49 39.55 9.12
N ARG A 390 -19.49 38.88 9.72
CA ARG A 390 -18.69 39.40 10.84
C ARG A 390 -17.47 40.20 10.40
N LEU A 391 -17.12 40.16 9.10
CA LEU A 391 -15.95 40.86 8.55
C LEU A 391 -16.07 42.39 8.58
N PRO A 392 -17.24 43.03 8.42
CA PRO A 392 -17.34 44.49 8.48
C PRO A 392 -16.72 45.08 9.76
N GLY A 393 -15.75 45.98 9.58
CA GLY A 393 -15.01 46.60 10.70
C GLY A 393 -13.82 45.80 11.22
N GLN A 394 -13.51 44.64 10.63
CA GLN A 394 -12.37 43.79 10.97
C GLN A 394 -11.48 43.52 9.76
N ALA A 395 -10.18 43.31 9.97
CA ALA A 395 -9.26 42.95 8.88
C ALA A 395 -9.34 41.46 8.51
N VAL A 396 -9.65 40.61 9.48
CA VAL A 396 -9.75 39.15 9.33
C VAL A 396 -10.71 38.61 10.38
N VAL A 397 -11.52 37.64 9.99
CA VAL A 397 -12.32 36.81 10.90
C VAL A 397 -11.93 35.36 10.68
N LEU A 398 -11.77 34.61 11.77
CA LEU A 398 -11.41 33.20 11.70
C LEU A 398 -12.31 32.36 12.60
N GLU A 399 -12.59 31.15 12.15
CA GLU A 399 -13.19 30.08 12.94
C GLU A 399 -12.29 28.85 12.82
N ALA A 400 -12.08 28.17 13.95
CA ALA A 400 -11.32 26.94 14.02
C ALA A 400 -12.18 25.88 14.69
N GLU A 401 -12.41 24.78 13.99
CA GLU A 401 -13.20 23.66 14.47
C GLU A 401 -12.35 22.38 14.46
N PRO A 402 -12.54 21.47 15.43
CA PRO A 402 -11.86 20.18 15.41
C PRO A 402 -12.35 19.35 14.21
N GLY A 403 -11.39 18.81 13.45
CA GLY A 403 -11.63 17.90 12.33
C GLY A 403 -11.52 16.43 12.74
N GLU A 404 -11.36 15.55 11.75
CA GLU A 404 -11.18 14.12 12.01
C GLU A 404 -9.80 13.82 12.64
N GLY A 405 -9.79 13.13 13.79
CA GLY A 405 -8.58 12.79 14.53
C GLY A 405 -7.89 14.03 15.13
N GLU A 406 -6.61 14.25 14.80
CA GLU A 406 -5.82 15.39 15.29
C GLU A 406 -5.89 16.61 14.34
N MET A 407 -6.73 16.55 13.31
CA MET A 407 -6.85 17.63 12.34
C MET A 407 -7.71 18.79 12.87
N TRP A 408 -7.45 19.99 12.37
CA TRP A 408 -8.27 21.17 12.59
C TRP A 408 -8.70 21.75 11.25
N GLN A 409 -9.96 22.18 11.17
CA GLN A 409 -10.45 22.98 10.06
C GLN A 409 -10.42 24.44 10.47
N VAL A 410 -9.68 25.25 9.72
CA VAL A 410 -9.60 26.71 9.94
C VAL A 410 -10.21 27.42 8.75
N THR A 411 -11.30 28.15 8.99
CA THR A 411 -11.97 28.97 7.99
C THR A 411 -11.59 30.42 8.22
N VAL A 412 -11.10 31.11 7.18
CA VAL A 412 -10.65 32.50 7.26
C VAL A 412 -11.44 33.35 6.28
N ALA A 413 -12.11 34.39 6.79
CA ALA A 413 -12.76 35.43 5.99
C ALA A 413 -11.92 36.71 6.05
N THR A 414 -11.51 37.23 4.89
CA THR A 414 -10.74 38.47 4.75
C THR A 414 -10.83 38.98 3.31
N HIS A 415 -10.39 40.22 3.07
CA HIS A 415 -10.33 40.79 1.73
C HIS A 415 -9.15 40.22 0.93
N ASP A 416 -9.41 39.86 -0.33
CA ASP A 416 -8.39 39.30 -1.20
C ASP A 416 -7.27 40.30 -1.52
N ARG A 417 -6.03 39.81 -1.60
CA ARG A 417 -4.84 40.60 -1.92
C ARG A 417 -3.70 39.71 -2.43
N PRO A 418 -2.77 40.24 -3.24
CA PRO A 418 -1.62 39.48 -3.72
C PRO A 418 -0.84 38.82 -2.58
N GLY A 419 -0.59 37.52 -2.70
CA GLY A 419 0.15 36.75 -1.70
C GLY A 419 -0.63 36.39 -0.43
N LEU A 420 -1.96 36.58 -0.40
CA LEU A 420 -2.78 36.27 0.77
C LEU A 420 -2.59 34.83 1.26
N PHE A 421 -2.73 33.84 0.38
CA PHE A 421 -2.57 32.42 0.74
C PHE A 421 -1.16 32.10 1.27
N ALA A 422 -0.12 32.64 0.62
CA ALA A 422 1.26 32.50 1.07
C ALA A 422 1.49 33.14 2.46
N THR A 423 0.83 34.26 2.73
CA THR A 423 0.89 34.95 4.03
C THR A 423 0.20 34.13 5.11
N ILE A 424 -1.01 33.63 4.85
CA ILE A 424 -1.77 32.81 5.80
C ILE A 424 -0.98 31.56 6.16
N THR A 425 -0.54 30.80 5.14
CA THR A 425 0.24 29.57 5.35
C THR A 425 1.59 29.83 6.02
N GLY A 426 2.27 30.93 5.67
CA GLY A 426 3.51 31.35 6.31
C GLY A 426 3.35 31.71 7.80
N VAL A 427 2.26 32.38 8.17
CA VAL A 427 1.96 32.70 9.57
C VAL A 427 1.62 31.44 10.37
N ILE A 428 0.81 30.55 9.82
CA ILE A 428 0.48 29.25 10.44
C ILE A 428 1.76 28.46 10.70
N TRP A 429 2.61 28.33 9.68
CA TRP A 429 3.90 27.65 9.79
C TRP A 429 4.83 28.28 10.83
N ALA A 430 4.91 29.62 10.88
CA ALA A 430 5.73 30.34 11.86
C ALA A 430 5.25 30.13 13.31
N CYS A 431 3.97 29.84 13.51
CA CYS A 431 3.39 29.47 14.79
C CYS A 431 3.59 27.97 15.15
N GLY A 432 4.22 27.19 14.27
CA GLY A 432 4.44 25.76 14.45
C GLY A 432 3.20 24.90 14.22
N LEU A 433 2.25 25.40 13.41
CA LEU A 433 1.02 24.72 13.03
C LEU A 433 1.08 24.18 11.60
#